data_AF-A0A9P5QBT3-F1
#
_entry.id   AF-A0A9P5QBT3-F1
#
_cell.length_a   1.000
_cell.length_b   1.000
_cell.length_c   1.000
_cell.angle_alpha   90.00
_cell.angle_beta   90.00
_cell.angle_gamma   90.00
#
_symmetry.space_group_name_H-M   'P 1'
#
loop_
_entity.id
_entity.type
_entity.pdbx_description
1 polymer ?
#
loop_
_entity_poly.entity_id
_entity_poly.type
_entity_poly.pdbx_seq_one_letter_code
_entity_poly.pdbx_strand_id
1 'polypeptide(L)'
;MPAVMQAALKWQVDLQEDPRFYGAALLIEPFFAGAFASGGKGNAWPHPTSFHVIEPVIQGQNTHPGWEAEHLRACSKAVKEAADPDTVLSKYPNYALVGTPAVEFYGKNLARLQEIKKRVDPDNRFNKGIQIAA
;
A
#
# COMPACT_ATOMS: atom_id res chain seq x y z
N MET A 1 0.68 -5.95 22.67
CA MET A 1 0.95 -5.75 21.22
C MET A 1 -0.33 -5.24 20.58
N PRO A 2 -0.31 -4.17 19.76
CA PRO A 2 -1.51 -3.67 19.08
C PRO A 2 -2.19 -4.72 18.19
N ALA A 3 -3.51 -4.65 18.03
CA ALA A 3 -4.29 -5.61 17.23
C ALA A 3 -3.80 -5.71 15.78
N VAL A 4 -3.45 -4.58 15.16
CA VAL A 4 -2.85 -4.51 13.81
C VAL A 4 -1.56 -5.32 13.69
N MET A 5 -0.73 -5.32 14.74
CA MET A 5 0.52 -6.07 14.76
C MET A 5 0.29 -7.56 15.00
N GLN A 6 -0.70 -7.92 15.81
CA GLN A 6 -1.12 -9.31 15.99
C GLN A 6 -1.65 -9.90 14.67
N ALA A 7 -2.46 -9.14 13.92
CA ALA A 7 -2.97 -9.55 12.62
C ALA A 7 -1.85 -9.76 11.59
N ALA A 8 -0.88 -8.84 11.52
CA ALA A 8 0.27 -8.96 10.63
C ALA A 8 1.13 -10.19 10.98
N LEU A 9 1.45 -10.39 12.26
CA LEU A 9 2.23 -11.56 12.70
C LEU A 9 1.48 -12.86 12.48
N LYS A 10 0.17 -12.90 12.73
CA LYS A 10 -0.65 -14.07 12.43
C LYS A 10 -0.58 -14.42 10.94
N TRP A 11 -0.73 -13.44 10.06
CA TRP A 11 -0.56 -13.65 8.62
C TRP A 11 0.82 -14.24 8.29
N GLN A 12 1.89 -13.72 8.89
CA GLN A 12 3.25 -14.21 8.66
C GLN A 12 3.43 -15.66 9.14
N VAL A 13 2.83 -16.04 10.27
CA VAL A 13 2.84 -17.42 10.78
C VAL A 13 2.03 -18.33 9.87
N ASP A 14 0.80 -17.93 9.52
CA ASP A 14 -0.06 -18.73 8.63
C ASP A 14 0.59 -18.95 7.26
N LEU A 15 1.36 -17.97 6.75
CA LEU A 15 2.09 -18.07 5.50
C LEU A 15 3.20 -19.14 5.55
N GLN A 16 3.79 -19.43 6.72
CA GLN A 16 4.85 -20.44 6.85
C GLN A 16 4.34 -21.87 6.61
N GLU A 17 3.04 -22.10 6.73
CA GLU A 17 2.40 -23.38 6.45
C GLU A 17 2.18 -23.61 4.94
N ASP A 18 2.35 -22.57 4.11
CA ASP A 18 2.23 -22.69 2.65
C ASP A 18 3.51 -23.33 2.08
N PRO A 19 3.43 -24.48 1.37
CA PRO A 19 4.62 -25.16 0.84
C PRO A 19 5.38 -24.35 -0.23
N ARG A 20 4.79 -23.25 -0.74
CA ARG A 20 5.42 -22.33 -1.70
C ARG A 20 6.29 -21.26 -1.01
N PHE A 21 6.19 -21.15 0.31
CA PHE A 21 6.89 -20.16 1.12
C PHE A 21 8.39 -20.43 1.21
N TYR A 22 9.18 -19.36 1.09
CA TYR A 22 10.63 -19.40 1.33
C TYR A 22 11.05 -18.47 2.48
N GLY A 23 10.45 -17.28 2.56
CA GLY A 23 10.69 -16.33 3.63
C GLY A 23 9.71 -15.17 3.60
N ALA A 24 9.51 -14.51 4.72
CA ALA A 24 8.79 -13.24 4.79
C ALA A 24 9.37 -12.35 5.88
N ALA A 25 9.27 -11.05 5.68
CA ALA A 25 9.55 -10.04 6.67
C ALA A 25 8.34 -9.14 6.85
N LEU A 26 8.14 -8.65 8.07
CA LEU A 26 7.25 -7.55 8.37
C LEU A 26 8.11 -6.36 8.75
N LEU A 27 8.17 -5.35 7.88
CA LEU A 27 8.85 -4.10 8.15
C LEU A 27 7.84 -3.14 8.78
N ILE A 28 8.19 -2.59 9.93
CA ILE A 28 7.44 -1.52 10.58
C ILE A 28 8.26 -0.26 10.44
N GLU A 29 7.83 0.65 9.57
CA GLU A 29 8.57 1.86 9.24
C GLU A 29 7.93 3.08 9.92
N PRO A 30 8.48 3.56 11.04
CA PRO A 30 8.09 4.84 11.61
C PRO A 30 8.68 5.97 10.77
N PHE A 31 7.83 6.68 10.03
CA PHE A 31 8.28 7.91 9.40
C PHE A 31 8.45 9.03 10.43
N PHE A 32 9.54 9.79 10.28
CA PHE A 32 9.86 10.91 11.18
C PHE A 32 8.72 11.91 11.25
N ALA A 33 8.50 12.46 12.44
CA ALA A 33 7.58 13.55 12.68
C ALA A 33 7.98 14.78 11.83
N GLY A 34 7.31 14.96 10.68
CA GLY A 34 7.61 16.03 9.73
C GLY A 34 7.79 15.58 8.28
N ALA A 35 8.09 14.31 8.02
CA ALA A 35 8.34 13.80 6.66
C ALA A 35 7.15 14.07 5.71
N PHE A 36 5.93 14.11 6.26
CA PHE A 36 4.69 14.35 5.52
C PHE A 36 3.90 15.57 6.03
N ALA A 37 4.55 16.52 6.71
CA ALA A 37 3.87 17.71 7.28
C ALA A 37 3.26 18.65 6.22
N SER A 38 3.66 18.50 4.94
CA SER A 38 3.08 19.20 3.80
C SER A 38 1.92 18.44 3.15
N GLY A 39 1.69 17.18 3.52
CA GLY A 39 0.57 16.36 3.04
C GLY A 39 -0.77 17.09 3.21
N GLY A 40 -1.69 16.87 2.29
CA GLY A 40 -2.98 17.57 2.28
C GLY A 40 -2.92 19.07 1.95
N LYS A 41 -1.72 19.68 1.82
CA LYS A 41 -1.53 21.11 1.49
C LYS A 41 -1.18 21.30 0.01
N GLY A 42 -2.02 20.76 -0.87
CA GLY A 42 -1.88 20.94 -2.32
C GLY A 42 -0.85 20.04 -3.02
N ASN A 43 -0.27 19.05 -2.33
CA ASN A 43 0.52 17.98 -2.95
C ASN A 43 -0.35 16.73 -3.22
N ALA A 44 0.26 15.68 -3.80
CA ALA A 44 -0.46 14.45 -4.15
C ALA A 44 -0.82 13.60 -2.92
N TRP A 45 -0.04 13.64 -1.84
CA TRP A 45 -0.28 12.87 -0.62
C TRP A 45 -1.45 13.47 0.18
N PRO A 46 -2.54 12.72 0.43
CA PRO A 46 -3.77 13.32 0.97
C PRO A 46 -3.72 13.62 2.48
N HIS A 47 -2.71 13.12 3.21
CA HIS A 47 -2.72 13.11 4.68
C HIS A 47 -1.70 14.09 5.29
N PRO A 48 -2.13 15.09 6.08
CA PRO A 48 -1.25 16.06 6.74
C PRO A 48 -0.65 15.52 8.05
N THR A 49 -0.44 14.21 8.18
CA THR A 49 -0.01 13.56 9.42
C THR A 49 1.19 12.65 9.20
N SER A 50 1.92 12.40 10.27
CA SER A 50 2.93 11.33 10.30
C SER A 50 2.21 9.98 10.44
N PHE A 51 2.83 8.92 9.93
CA PHE A 51 2.25 7.59 9.94
C PHE A 51 3.33 6.52 10.04
N HIS A 52 2.89 5.32 10.41
CA HIS A 52 3.70 4.11 10.32
C HIS A 52 3.23 3.33 9.09
N VAL A 53 4.18 2.73 8.37
CA VAL A 53 3.85 1.74 7.35
C VAL A 53 4.15 0.37 7.91
N ILE A 54 3.21 -0.55 7.69
CA ILE A 54 3.45 -1.99 7.82
C ILE A 54 3.66 -2.48 6.39
N GLU A 55 4.89 -2.82 6.06
CA GLU A 55 5.27 -3.39 4.76
C GLU A 55 5.50 -4.90 4.93
N PRO A 56 4.53 -5.74 4.50
CA PRO A 56 4.76 -7.16 4.35
C PRO A 56 5.63 -7.41 3.11
N VAL A 57 6.69 -8.19 3.29
CA VAL A 57 7.58 -8.62 2.23
C VAL A 57 7.55 -10.15 2.19
N ILE A 58 7.34 -10.71 1.01
CA ILE A 58 7.41 -12.16 0.78
C ILE A 58 8.57 -12.44 -0.16
N GLN A 59 9.34 -13.46 0.16
CA GLN A 59 10.24 -14.14 -0.74
C GLN A 59 9.67 -15.53 -1.00
N GLY A 60 9.43 -15.86 -2.27
CA GLY A 60 8.85 -17.11 -2.71
C GLY A 60 9.50 -17.62 -3.98
N GLN A 61 9.12 -18.83 -4.37
CA GLN A 61 9.50 -19.37 -5.67
C GLN A 61 8.63 -18.73 -6.75
N ASN A 62 9.27 -18.23 -7.82
CA ASN A 62 8.61 -17.62 -8.98
C ASN A 62 7.87 -18.65 -9.87
N THR A 63 7.46 -19.78 -9.31
CA THR A 63 6.72 -20.86 -10.00
C THR A 63 5.21 -20.64 -9.95
N HIS A 64 4.73 -19.64 -9.21
CA HIS A 64 3.30 -19.35 -9.03
C HIS A 64 2.98 -17.86 -9.26
N PRO A 65 2.88 -17.40 -10.51
CA PRO A 65 2.59 -16.00 -10.82
C PRO A 65 1.35 -15.49 -10.09
N GLY A 66 1.50 -14.43 -9.30
CA GLY A 66 0.40 -13.76 -8.59
C GLY A 66 0.11 -14.27 -7.19
N TRP A 67 0.74 -15.37 -6.77
CA TRP A 67 0.60 -15.93 -5.41
C TRP A 67 1.10 -14.95 -4.33
N GLU A 68 2.23 -14.27 -4.57
CA GLU A 68 2.74 -13.27 -3.64
C GLU A 68 1.76 -12.12 -3.49
N ALA A 69 1.18 -11.65 -4.61
CA ALA A 69 0.22 -10.55 -4.59
C ALA A 69 -1.07 -10.93 -3.84
N GLU A 70 -1.53 -12.18 -3.96
CA GLU A 70 -2.66 -12.71 -3.19
C GLU A 70 -2.38 -12.63 -1.68
N HIS A 71 -1.24 -13.14 -1.23
CA HIS A 71 -0.86 -13.14 0.19
C HIS A 71 -0.59 -11.74 0.74
N LEU A 72 0.06 -10.87 -0.03
CA LEU A 72 0.27 -9.47 0.36
C LEU A 72 -1.07 -8.73 0.50
N ARG A 73 -2.04 -9.02 -0.37
CA ARG A 73 -3.41 -8.50 -0.25
C ARG A 73 -4.12 -9.07 0.99
N ALA A 74 -3.95 -10.35 1.28
CA ALA A 74 -4.50 -10.98 2.48
C ALA A 74 -3.94 -10.33 3.76
N CYS A 75 -2.63 -10.07 3.82
CA CYS A 75 -2.02 -9.32 4.92
C CYS A 75 -2.62 -7.92 5.05
N SER A 76 -2.66 -7.17 3.93
CA SER A 76 -3.20 -5.80 3.92
C SER A 76 -4.66 -5.76 4.39
N LYS A 77 -5.46 -6.76 4.00
CA LYS A 77 -6.85 -6.91 4.45
C LYS A 77 -6.93 -7.20 5.96
N ALA A 78 -6.18 -8.19 6.45
CA ALA A 78 -6.19 -8.57 7.86
C ALA A 78 -5.75 -7.42 8.78
N VAL A 79 -4.70 -6.68 8.39
CA VAL A 79 -4.24 -5.50 9.13
C VAL A 79 -5.30 -4.40 9.14
N LYS A 80 -5.97 -4.14 8.00
CA LYS A 80 -7.03 -3.14 7.90
C LYS A 80 -8.26 -3.49 8.73
N GLU A 81 -8.64 -4.76 8.77
CA GLU A 81 -9.78 -5.25 9.57
C GLU A 81 -9.50 -5.21 11.07
N ALA A 82 -8.23 -5.34 11.48
CA ALA A 82 -7.79 -5.22 12.87
C ALA A 82 -7.50 -3.79 13.33
N ALA A 83 -7.51 -2.82 12.41
CA ALA A 83 -7.23 -1.42 12.72
C ALA A 83 -8.49 -0.68 13.19
N ASP A 84 -8.30 0.34 14.01
CA ASP A 84 -9.32 1.37 14.20
C ASP A 84 -9.53 2.11 12.87
N PRO A 85 -10.74 2.12 12.29
CA PRO A 85 -11.02 2.76 11.00
C PRO A 85 -10.57 4.22 10.93
N ASP A 86 -10.62 4.95 12.05
CA ASP A 86 -10.25 6.37 12.11
C ASP A 86 -8.73 6.59 12.07
N THR A 87 -7.94 5.52 12.23
CA THR A 87 -6.47 5.55 12.19
C THR A 87 -5.89 5.07 10.85
N VAL A 88 -6.74 4.51 9.96
CA VAL A 88 -6.30 3.96 8.68
C VAL A 88 -6.20 5.07 7.62
N LEU A 89 -4.98 5.31 7.15
CA LEU A 89 -4.71 6.22 6.04
C LEU A 89 -4.78 5.50 4.68
N SER A 90 -4.65 6.30 3.62
CA SER A 90 -4.44 5.80 2.25
C SER A 90 -3.15 4.98 2.18
N LYS A 91 -3.12 4.00 1.27
CA LYS A 91 -1.93 3.19 1.03
C LYS A 91 -0.76 4.06 0.58
N TYR A 92 0.45 3.67 0.97
CA TYR A 92 1.67 4.37 0.56
C TYR A 92 2.05 3.97 -0.87
N PRO A 93 2.15 4.91 -1.83
CA PRO A 93 2.28 4.59 -3.26
C PRO A 93 3.61 3.91 -3.63
N ASN A 94 4.66 4.06 -2.84
CA ASN A 94 5.96 3.43 -3.15
C ASN A 94 5.95 1.91 -2.94
N TYR A 95 4.98 1.37 -2.19
CA TYR A 95 4.77 -0.07 -1.99
C TYR A 95 3.51 -0.56 -2.70
N ALA A 96 3.19 0.05 -3.85
CA ALA A 96 1.99 -0.28 -4.60
C ALA A 96 2.04 -1.70 -5.18
N LEU A 97 1.08 -2.53 -4.77
CA LEU A 97 0.79 -3.79 -5.46
C LEU A 97 0.12 -3.51 -6.81
N VAL A 98 0.64 -4.12 -7.88
CA VAL A 98 0.09 -3.99 -9.24
C VAL A 98 -1.41 -4.27 -9.25
N GLY A 99 -2.17 -3.42 -9.94
CA GLY A 99 -3.63 -3.51 -10.03
C GLY A 99 -4.39 -2.94 -8.84
N THR A 100 -3.71 -2.41 -7.82
CA THR A 100 -4.40 -1.66 -6.75
C THR A 100 -4.96 -0.35 -7.30
N PRO A 101 -6.26 -0.05 -7.09
CA PRO A 101 -6.89 1.18 -7.59
C PRO A 101 -6.20 2.45 -7.08
N ALA A 102 -6.00 3.44 -7.96
CA ALA A 102 -5.33 4.70 -7.62
C ALA A 102 -6.01 5.48 -6.47
N VAL A 103 -7.33 5.30 -6.31
CA VAL A 103 -8.10 5.94 -5.23
C VAL A 103 -7.64 5.48 -3.85
N GLU A 104 -7.11 4.26 -3.72
CA GLU A 104 -6.58 3.76 -2.45
C GLU A 104 -5.30 4.48 -2.00
N PHE A 105 -4.56 5.10 -2.93
CA PHE A 105 -3.33 5.85 -2.65
C PHE A 105 -3.57 7.36 -2.53
N TYR A 106 -4.38 7.93 -3.43
CA TYR A 106 -4.52 9.39 -3.56
C TYR A 106 -5.85 9.94 -3.03
N GLY A 107 -6.85 9.08 -2.80
CA GLY A 107 -8.16 9.46 -2.27
C GLY A 107 -8.75 10.68 -2.97
N LYS A 108 -9.09 11.71 -2.20
CA LYS A 108 -9.67 12.97 -2.70
C LYS A 108 -8.80 13.72 -3.72
N ASN A 109 -7.49 13.46 -3.75
CA ASN A 109 -6.58 14.13 -4.68
C ASN A 109 -6.57 13.48 -6.08
N LEU A 110 -7.16 12.29 -6.27
CA LEU A 110 -7.10 11.55 -7.53
C LEU A 110 -7.69 12.34 -8.71
N ALA A 111 -8.81 13.03 -8.53
CA ALA A 111 -9.45 13.81 -9.59
C ALA A 111 -8.51 14.89 -10.15
N ARG A 112 -7.82 15.63 -9.28
CA ARG A 112 -6.82 16.63 -9.69
C ARG A 112 -5.63 15.99 -10.40
N LEU A 113 -5.19 14.81 -9.96
CA LEU A 113 -4.10 14.08 -10.63
C LEU A 113 -4.52 13.61 -12.03
N GLN A 114 -5.78 13.18 -12.20
CA GLN A 114 -6.37 12.82 -13.50
C GLN A 114 -6.39 14.01 -14.45
N GLU A 115 -6.77 15.20 -13.98
CA GLU A 115 -6.72 16.43 -14.78
C GLU A 115 -5.29 16.78 -15.22
N ILE A 116 -4.32 16.68 -14.30
CA ILE A 116 -2.91 16.90 -14.60
C ILE A 116 -2.43 15.89 -15.65
N LYS A 117 -2.78 14.60 -15.49
CA LYS A 117 -2.43 13.54 -16.43
C LYS A 117 -2.95 13.82 -17.83
N LYS A 118 -4.23 14.19 -17.97
CA LYS A 118 -4.84 14.56 -19.26
C LYS A 118 -4.15 15.74 -19.93
N ARG A 119 -3.69 16.73 -19.14
CA ARG A 119 -3.00 17.91 -19.66
C ARG A 119 -1.55 17.62 -20.07
N VAL A 120 -0.83 16.82 -19.29
CA VAL A 120 0.63 16.64 -19.40
C VAL A 120 1.01 15.41 -20.25
N ASP A 121 0.20 14.36 -20.24
CA ASP A 121 0.38 13.15 -21.04
C ASP A 121 -0.95 12.72 -21.68
N PRO A 122 -1.49 13.52 -22.62
CA PRO A 122 -2.79 13.28 -23.26
C PRO A 122 -2.84 11.96 -24.04
N ASP A 123 -1.71 11.51 -24.57
CA ASP A 123 -1.60 10.24 -25.32
C ASP A 123 -1.40 9.03 -24.38
N ASN A 124 -1.37 9.25 -23.06
CA ASN A 124 -1.13 8.23 -22.04
C ASN A 124 0.12 7.36 -22.31
N ARG A 125 1.23 7.97 -22.70
CA ARG A 125 2.50 7.29 -22.99
C ARG A 125 3.10 6.65 -21.74
N PHE A 126 2.91 7.29 -20.58
CA PHE A 126 3.36 6.81 -19.28
C PHE A 126 2.23 6.12 -18.50
N ASN A 127 2.01 4.84 -18.77
CA ASN A 127 0.83 4.08 -18.31
C ASN A 127 1.18 2.83 -17.47
N LYS A 128 2.32 2.85 -16.77
CA LYS A 128 2.77 1.73 -15.91
C LYS A 128 2.64 2.08 -14.42
N GLY A 129 2.59 1.06 -13.57
CA GLY A 129 2.45 1.23 -12.13
C GLY A 129 1.01 1.58 -11.72
N ILE A 130 0.87 2.59 -10.86
CA ILE A 130 -0.44 3.07 -10.39
C ILE A 130 -1.13 3.81 -11.54
N GLN A 131 -2.28 3.28 -11.99
CA GLN A 131 -3.03 3.85 -13.11
C GLN A 131 -3.79 5.10 -12.67
N ILE A 132 -3.29 6.28 -13.05
CA ILE A 132 -3.93 7.56 -12.75
C ILE A 132 -5.05 7.88 -13.74
N ALA A 133 -4.91 7.50 -15.01
CA ALA A 133 -5.88 7.80 -16.05
C ALA A 133 -7.28 7.25 -15.68
N ALA A 134 -8.32 8.04 -15.98
CA ALA A 134 -9.72 7.64 -15.86
C ALA A 134 -10.18 6.90 -17.13
#